data_AF-A0AAW0E9F2-F1
#
_entry.id   AF-A0AAW0E9F2-F1
#
_cell.length_a   1.000
_cell.length_b   1.000
_cell.length_c   1.000
_cell.angle_alpha   90.00
_cell.angle_beta   90.00
_cell.angle_gamma   90.00
#
_symmetry.space_group_name_H-M   'P 1'
#
loop_
_entity.id
_entity.type
_entity.pdbx_description
1 polymer ?
#
loop_
_entity_poly.entity_id
_entity_poly.type
_entity_poly.pdbx_seq_one_letter_code
_entity_poly.pdbx_strand_id
1 'polypeptide(L)'
;MVCHEAGHNNISSTTWINHTVGFIAHSMIFLPYFSFKITHLRHHKTTSHLDKEEVYVPYLRSDFPLPSAQEATPKDYMDVFEETPIVTLCLRESILHALTLALTYAFRLLDTYLTWNTMGSKRYPIGSNHWNPKSGLFTNEEYAQVMISNIGMMAMVALLYLTARLSSVSVVVVHYFVPFVLTNHWVVAMTFLQHSCSTVPYYRGEAWSRTKGALSTVDRPFLGYVGKFILLGVNHYHTTHHLFASIPFYNLPMAHAAIRPLLGDMYNYDSTGVFRALWRSFNECIFVESEGAIVFFKDTQGNAKRNVKVLGGDPSRA
;
A
#
# COMPACT_ATOMS: atom_id res chain seq x y z
N MET A 1 0.20 -9.52 -10.18
CA MET A 1 1.41 -10.18 -9.61
C MET A 1 2.51 -10.33 -10.64
N VAL A 2 2.28 -10.96 -11.80
CA VAL A 2 3.26 -10.96 -12.90
C VAL A 2 3.71 -9.52 -13.27
N CYS A 3 2.75 -8.60 -13.36
CA CYS A 3 3.00 -7.17 -13.50
C CYS A 3 4.05 -6.65 -12.50
N HIS A 4 3.85 -6.91 -11.21
CA HIS A 4 4.75 -6.51 -10.14
C HIS A 4 6.17 -7.10 -10.31
N GLU A 5 6.26 -8.39 -10.62
CA GLU A 5 7.55 -9.07 -10.85
C GLU A 5 8.34 -8.50 -12.04
N ALA A 6 7.62 -8.05 -13.08
CA ALA A 6 8.24 -7.34 -14.20
C ALA A 6 8.93 -6.04 -13.77
N GLY A 7 8.43 -5.36 -12.73
CA GLY A 7 9.02 -4.15 -12.17
C GLY A 7 10.37 -4.40 -11.50
N HIS A 8 10.55 -5.60 -10.94
CA HIS A 8 11.79 -6.05 -10.28
C HIS A 8 12.78 -6.75 -11.21
N ASN A 9 12.40 -6.95 -12.48
CA ASN A 9 13.15 -7.76 -13.47
C ASN A 9 13.24 -9.25 -13.12
N ASN A 10 12.20 -9.80 -12.49
CA ASN A 10 12.19 -11.19 -12.01
C ASN A 10 11.62 -12.19 -13.02
N ILE A 11 11.12 -11.74 -14.18
CA ILE A 11 10.50 -12.60 -15.20
C ILE A 11 11.57 -13.22 -16.09
N SER A 12 12.60 -12.45 -16.47
CA SER A 12 13.67 -12.87 -17.37
C SER A 12 15.00 -12.23 -16.98
N SER A 13 16.12 -12.90 -17.27
CA SER A 13 17.45 -12.31 -17.17
C SER A 13 17.67 -11.15 -18.17
N THR A 14 16.79 -11.04 -19.17
CA THR A 14 16.84 -9.99 -20.19
C THR A 14 15.89 -8.84 -19.83
N THR A 15 16.45 -7.68 -19.48
CA THR A 15 15.70 -6.52 -18.97
C THR A 15 14.55 -6.07 -19.88
N TRP A 16 14.78 -5.99 -21.20
CA TRP A 16 13.74 -5.50 -22.11
C TRP A 16 12.52 -6.43 -22.16
N ILE A 17 12.70 -7.75 -22.00
CA ILE A 17 11.60 -8.71 -21.93
C ILE A 17 10.71 -8.41 -20.71
N ASN A 18 11.32 -8.13 -19.55
CA ASN A 18 10.58 -7.73 -18.36
C ASN A 18 9.77 -6.47 -18.61
N HIS A 19 10.38 -5.44 -19.23
CA HIS A 19 9.68 -4.19 -19.52
C HIS A 19 8.55 -4.36 -20.54
N THR A 20 8.71 -5.20 -21.56
CA THR A 20 7.64 -5.50 -22.52
C THR A 20 6.47 -6.22 -21.84
N VAL A 21 6.74 -7.28 -21.08
CA VAL A 21 5.70 -8.03 -20.35
C VAL A 21 5.00 -7.12 -19.34
N GLY A 22 5.78 -6.35 -18.59
CA GLY A 22 5.28 -5.39 -17.62
C GLY A 22 4.39 -4.32 -18.25
N PHE A 23 4.84 -3.71 -19.35
CA PHE A 23 4.11 -2.68 -20.07
C PHE A 23 2.76 -3.18 -20.60
N ILE A 24 2.75 -4.32 -21.28
CA ILE A 24 1.52 -4.89 -21.85
C ILE A 24 0.54 -5.26 -20.73
N ALA A 25 1.01 -6.02 -19.74
CA ALA A 25 0.14 -6.55 -18.69
C ALA A 25 -0.42 -5.43 -17.79
N HIS A 26 0.36 -4.40 -17.47
CA HIS A 26 -0.12 -3.23 -16.74
C HIS A 26 -1.10 -2.39 -17.57
N SER A 27 -0.84 -2.22 -18.88
CA SER A 27 -1.75 -1.48 -19.77
C SER A 27 -3.13 -2.13 -19.84
N MET A 28 -3.17 -3.47 -19.89
CA MET A 28 -4.41 -4.24 -19.86
C MET A 28 -5.19 -4.13 -18.55
N ILE A 29 -4.59 -3.66 -17.46
CA ILE A 29 -5.29 -3.41 -16.18
C ILE A 29 -5.33 -1.93 -15.83
N PHE A 30 -5.15 -1.05 -16.82
CA PHE A 30 -5.20 0.41 -16.68
C PHE A 30 -4.24 1.00 -15.61
N LEU A 31 -3.05 0.40 -15.47
CA LEU A 31 -2.02 0.86 -14.53
C LEU A 31 -0.80 1.37 -15.33
N PRO A 32 -0.25 2.58 -15.08
CA PRO A 32 0.87 3.10 -15.85
C PRO A 32 2.18 2.40 -15.43
N TYR A 33 2.65 1.44 -16.24
CA TYR A 33 3.74 0.52 -15.87
C TYR A 33 4.99 1.19 -15.31
N PHE A 34 5.60 2.12 -16.05
CA PHE A 34 6.86 2.70 -15.62
C PHE A 34 6.67 3.68 -14.47
N SER A 35 5.58 4.46 -14.49
CA SER A 35 5.23 5.33 -13.37
C SER A 35 5.09 4.53 -12.07
N PHE A 36 4.34 3.42 -12.11
CA PHE A 36 4.19 2.49 -10.99
C PHE A 36 5.52 1.85 -10.61
N LYS A 37 6.29 1.33 -11.57
CA LYS A 37 7.60 0.71 -11.33
C LYS A 37 8.54 1.67 -10.58
N ILE A 38 8.60 2.93 -11.00
CA ILE A 38 9.47 3.94 -10.39
C ILE A 38 9.10 4.17 -8.92
N THR A 39 7.83 4.48 -8.63
CA THR A 39 7.38 4.76 -7.25
C THR A 39 7.42 3.50 -6.39
N HIS A 40 7.11 2.34 -6.94
CA HIS A 40 7.21 1.04 -6.26
C HIS A 40 8.65 0.67 -5.88
N LEU A 41 9.62 0.90 -6.78
CA LEU A 41 11.04 0.65 -6.46
C LEU A 41 11.56 1.60 -5.38
N ARG A 42 11.01 2.82 -5.29
CA ARG A 42 11.35 3.75 -4.21
C ARG A 42 10.69 3.35 -2.89
N HIS A 43 9.45 2.88 -2.92
CA HIS A 43 8.79 2.25 -1.76
C HIS A 43 9.65 1.13 -1.17
N HIS A 44 10.15 0.20 -1.99
CA HIS A 44 11.07 -0.85 -1.52
C HIS A 44 12.40 -0.33 -0.93
N LYS A 45 12.82 0.88 -1.29
CA LYS A 45 14.03 1.51 -0.72
C LYS A 45 13.74 2.19 0.61
N THR A 46 12.55 2.73 0.82
CA THR A 46 12.22 3.64 1.93
C THR A 46 11.04 3.20 2.78
N THR A 47 10.61 1.93 2.66
CA THR A 47 9.37 1.51 3.32
C THR A 47 9.41 1.71 4.84
N SER A 48 8.28 2.13 5.40
CA SER A 48 8.12 2.51 6.82
C SER A 48 8.99 3.69 7.30
N HIS A 49 9.63 4.44 6.40
CA HIS A 49 10.23 5.74 6.73
C HIS A 49 9.18 6.85 6.56
N LEU A 50 8.75 7.53 7.62
CA LEU A 50 7.62 8.48 7.54
C LEU A 50 7.80 9.58 6.50
N ASP A 51 8.99 10.15 6.40
CA ASP A 51 9.25 11.27 5.49
C ASP A 51 9.57 10.85 4.04
N LYS A 52 9.88 9.56 3.81
CA LYS A 52 10.43 9.07 2.54
C LYS A 52 9.65 7.92 1.92
N GLU A 53 8.71 7.32 2.64
CA GLU A 53 7.75 6.35 2.13
C GLU A 53 6.93 6.98 0.99
N GLU A 54 6.64 6.18 -0.03
CA GLU A 54 6.08 6.59 -1.31
C GLU A 54 4.59 6.28 -1.43
N VAL A 55 4.19 5.10 -0.95
CA VAL A 55 2.90 4.49 -1.30
C VAL A 55 1.88 4.68 -0.19
N TYR A 56 2.27 4.43 1.06
CA TYR A 56 1.36 4.49 2.21
C TYR A 56 2.01 5.15 3.41
N VAL A 57 1.85 6.47 3.50
CA VAL A 57 2.25 7.28 4.65
C VAL A 57 1.03 7.42 5.58
N PRO A 58 1.15 6.99 6.85
CA PRO A 58 0.05 7.12 7.80
C PRO A 58 -0.26 8.58 8.08
N TYR A 59 -1.51 8.87 8.45
CA TYR A 59 -1.84 10.16 9.01
C TYR A 59 -1.06 10.40 10.30
N LEU A 60 -0.64 11.63 10.51
CA LEU A 60 -0.05 12.10 11.76
C LEU A 60 -1.16 12.62 12.65
N ARG A 61 -0.94 12.60 13.97
CA ARG A 61 -1.82 13.24 14.95
C ARG A 61 -2.18 14.67 14.55
N SER A 62 -1.18 15.43 14.11
CA SER A 62 -1.32 16.83 13.66
C SER A 62 -2.15 17.02 12.39
N ASP A 63 -2.50 15.95 11.66
CA ASP A 63 -3.47 16.03 10.57
C ASP A 63 -4.92 16.13 11.08
N PHE A 64 -5.14 15.83 12.36
CA PHE A 64 -6.43 15.93 13.04
C PHE A 64 -6.43 17.10 14.01
N PRO A 65 -7.59 17.70 14.31
CA PRO A 65 -7.73 18.74 15.32
C PRO A 65 -7.69 18.14 16.74
N LEU A 66 -6.69 17.29 17.02
CA LEU A 66 -6.45 16.69 18.33
C LEU A 66 -5.43 17.54 19.12
N PRO A 67 -5.62 17.71 20.43
CA PRO A 67 -4.60 18.31 21.31
C PRO A 67 -3.37 17.39 21.39
N SER A 68 -2.31 17.81 22.09
CA SER A 68 -1.12 16.99 22.28
C SER A 68 -1.45 15.64 22.95
N ALA A 69 -0.59 14.62 22.77
CA ALA A 69 -0.86 13.29 23.32
C ALA A 69 -0.98 13.28 24.86
N GLN A 70 -0.29 14.20 25.53
CA GLN A 70 -0.28 14.35 26.99
C GLN A 70 -1.55 15.04 27.52
N GLU A 71 -2.18 15.89 26.71
CA GLU A 71 -3.37 16.66 27.09
C GLU A 71 -4.68 16.02 26.63
N ALA A 72 -4.61 15.12 25.64
CA ALA A 72 -5.78 14.53 25.04
C ALA A 72 -6.58 13.66 25.99
N THR A 73 -7.88 13.91 26.04
CA THR A 73 -8.85 13.17 26.80
C THR A 73 -9.65 12.23 25.89
N PRO A 74 -10.32 11.18 26.44
CA PRO A 74 -11.21 10.33 25.66
C PRO A 74 -12.27 11.11 24.87
N LYS A 75 -12.73 12.25 25.40
CA LYS A 75 -13.71 13.11 24.72
C LYS A 75 -13.16 13.71 23.43
N ASP A 76 -11.91 14.17 23.41
CA ASP A 76 -11.32 14.77 22.20
C ASP A 76 -11.29 13.77 21.03
N TYR A 77 -11.03 12.49 21.35
CA TYR A 77 -11.08 11.41 20.37
C TYR A 77 -12.50 11.13 19.87
N MET A 78 -13.50 11.13 20.75
CA MET A 78 -14.90 10.98 20.37
C MET A 78 -15.38 12.15 19.49
N ASP A 79 -15.08 13.38 19.89
CA ASP A 79 -15.48 14.58 19.15
C ASP A 79 -14.90 14.57 17.72
N VAL A 80 -13.65 14.13 17.55
CA VAL A 80 -12.98 14.05 16.23
C VAL A 80 -13.47 12.85 15.42
N PHE A 81 -13.51 11.65 16.01
CA PHE A 81 -13.69 10.41 15.25
C PHE A 81 -15.11 9.81 15.29
N GLU A 82 -15.91 10.11 16.32
CA GLU A 82 -17.27 9.59 16.46
C GLU A 82 -18.34 10.60 16.07
N GLU A 83 -18.10 11.90 16.26
CA GLU A 83 -19.10 12.95 15.97
C GLU A 83 -18.96 13.59 14.58
N THR A 84 -17.87 13.29 13.85
CA THR A 84 -17.69 13.79 12.47
C THR A 84 -18.47 12.93 11.46
N PRO A 85 -19.41 13.48 10.67
CA PRO A 85 -20.25 12.71 9.73
C PRO A 85 -19.46 11.90 8.69
N ILE A 86 -18.32 12.44 8.24
CA ILE A 86 -17.43 11.79 7.27
C ILE A 86 -16.70 10.61 7.91
N VAL A 87 -16.28 10.73 9.17
CA VAL A 87 -15.60 9.64 9.88
C VAL A 87 -16.59 8.55 10.27
N THR A 88 -17.81 8.93 10.65
CA THR A 88 -18.92 7.99 10.90
C THR A 88 -19.32 7.20 9.65
N LEU A 89 -19.30 7.83 8.47
CA LEU A 89 -19.48 7.16 7.17
C LEU A 89 -18.29 6.26 6.77
N CYS A 90 -17.11 6.49 7.34
CA CYS A 90 -15.85 5.81 7.03
C CYS A 90 -15.39 4.78 8.06
N LEU A 91 -15.96 4.71 9.28
CA LEU A 91 -15.49 3.83 10.35
C LEU A 91 -16.59 3.03 11.12
N ARG A 92 -17.90 3.11 10.81
CA ARG A 92 -18.95 2.47 11.64
C ARG A 92 -19.68 1.26 11.04
N GLU A 93 -19.75 0.21 11.85
CA GLU A 93 -20.52 -1.08 11.87
C GLU A 93 -21.89 -1.12 11.16
N SER A 94 -21.97 -0.88 9.86
CA SER A 94 -23.16 -1.25 9.06
C SER A 94 -22.77 -2.07 7.84
N ILE A 95 -23.65 -2.98 7.42
CA ILE A 95 -23.49 -3.75 6.16
C ILE A 95 -23.31 -2.79 4.98
N LEU A 96 -23.94 -1.62 5.03
CA LEU A 96 -23.79 -0.54 4.05
C LEU A 96 -22.40 0.11 4.10
N HIS A 97 -21.78 0.22 5.27
CA HIS A 97 -20.42 0.71 5.46
C HIS A 97 -19.37 -0.29 4.98
N ALA A 98 -19.55 -1.59 5.24
CA ALA A 98 -18.72 -2.64 4.65
C ALA A 98 -18.84 -2.69 3.11
N LEU A 99 -20.05 -2.49 2.57
CA LEU A 99 -20.28 -2.35 1.12
C LEU A 99 -19.69 -1.05 0.57
N THR A 100 -19.77 0.07 1.32
CA THR A 100 -19.23 1.37 0.90
C THR A 100 -17.71 1.40 1.00
N LEU A 101 -17.08 0.76 1.99
CA LEU A 101 -15.64 0.54 2.05
C LEU A 101 -15.20 -0.45 0.98
N ALA A 102 -15.92 -1.56 0.75
CA ALA A 102 -15.62 -2.50 -0.32
C ALA A 102 -15.68 -1.82 -1.69
N LEU A 103 -16.69 -0.98 -1.94
CA LEU A 103 -16.84 -0.18 -3.16
C LEU A 103 -15.83 0.98 -3.20
N THR A 104 -15.58 1.70 -2.11
CA THR A 104 -14.59 2.81 -2.04
C THR A 104 -13.18 2.27 -2.23
N TYR A 105 -12.83 1.10 -1.70
CA TYR A 105 -11.54 0.45 -1.91
C TYR A 105 -11.46 -0.25 -3.28
N ALA A 106 -12.57 -0.76 -3.82
CA ALA A 106 -12.63 -1.31 -5.17
C ALA A 106 -12.53 -0.25 -6.28
N PHE A 107 -12.98 0.99 -6.02
CA PHE A 107 -13.08 2.06 -7.02
C PHE A 107 -12.14 3.25 -6.79
N ARG A 108 -11.59 3.48 -5.59
CA ARG A 108 -10.89 4.74 -5.28
C ARG A 108 -9.42 4.63 -4.94
N LEU A 109 -8.94 3.71 -4.10
CA LEU A 109 -7.58 3.92 -3.56
C LEU A 109 -6.45 3.86 -4.59
N LEU A 110 -6.37 2.84 -5.44
CA LEU A 110 -5.27 2.79 -6.41
C LEU A 110 -5.36 3.95 -7.41
N ASP A 111 -6.53 4.19 -8.00
CA ASP A 111 -6.72 5.29 -8.96
C ASP A 111 -6.58 6.68 -8.34
N THR A 112 -6.99 6.88 -7.09
CA THR A 112 -6.77 8.14 -6.35
C THR A 112 -5.32 8.32 -5.93
N TYR A 113 -4.60 7.26 -5.56
CA TYR A 113 -3.16 7.32 -5.36
C TYR A 113 -2.45 7.69 -6.67
N LEU A 114 -2.83 7.06 -7.78
CA LEU A 114 -2.25 7.37 -9.08
C LEU A 114 -2.57 8.81 -9.51
N THR A 115 -3.79 9.29 -9.28
CA THR A 115 -4.27 10.58 -9.82
C THR A 115 -4.05 11.77 -8.89
N TRP A 116 -4.04 11.55 -7.58
CA TRP A 116 -3.96 12.61 -6.56
C TRP A 116 -2.93 12.33 -5.47
N ASN A 117 -2.15 11.24 -5.57
CA ASN A 117 -1.19 10.82 -4.56
C ASN A 117 -1.82 10.68 -3.16
N THR A 118 -3.10 10.26 -3.11
CA THR A 118 -3.83 10.01 -1.87
C THR A 118 -3.13 8.95 -1.03
N MET A 119 -2.91 9.21 0.26
CA MET A 119 -2.08 8.41 1.19
C MET A 119 -0.59 8.26 0.81
N GLY A 120 -0.16 8.85 -0.30
CA GLY A 120 1.21 8.81 -0.75
C GLY A 120 2.11 9.79 -0.01
N SER A 121 3.36 9.90 -0.47
CA SER A 121 4.35 10.76 0.17
C SER A 121 3.92 12.24 0.21
N LYS A 122 3.90 12.83 1.40
CA LYS A 122 3.59 14.26 1.60
C LYS A 122 4.73 15.20 1.19
N ARG A 123 5.90 14.67 0.84
CA ARG A 123 7.06 15.47 0.41
C ARG A 123 6.87 16.12 -0.96
N TYR A 124 5.89 15.66 -1.73
CA TYR A 124 5.63 16.15 -3.07
C TYR A 124 4.59 17.27 -3.06
N PRO A 125 4.66 18.22 -4.00
CA PRO A 125 3.65 19.28 -4.13
C PRO A 125 2.24 18.69 -4.30
N ILE A 126 1.24 19.41 -3.77
CA ILE A 126 -0.18 19.09 -3.95
C ILE A 126 -0.49 18.97 -5.45
N GLY A 127 -1.21 17.91 -5.83
CA GLY A 127 -1.54 17.60 -7.23
C GLY A 127 -0.52 16.72 -7.95
N SER A 128 0.54 16.26 -7.26
CA SER A 128 1.44 15.24 -7.78
C SER A 128 0.68 13.95 -8.11
N ASN A 129 1.03 13.32 -9.24
CA ASN A 129 0.30 12.20 -9.81
C ASN A 129 1.17 11.41 -10.81
N HIS A 130 0.77 10.18 -11.08
CA HIS A 130 1.53 9.21 -11.87
C HIS A 130 1.39 9.40 -13.39
N TRP A 131 0.54 10.33 -13.82
CA TRP A 131 0.22 10.60 -15.22
C TRP A 131 1.05 11.76 -15.79
N ASN A 132 1.38 12.74 -14.95
CA ASN A 132 2.17 13.89 -15.35
C ASN A 132 3.67 13.56 -15.28
N PRO A 133 4.40 13.54 -16.41
CA PRO A 133 5.84 13.23 -16.42
C PRO A 133 6.70 14.32 -15.75
N LYS A 134 6.13 15.49 -15.45
CA LYS A 134 6.75 16.56 -14.65
C LYS A 134 6.23 16.62 -13.21
N SER A 135 5.51 15.59 -12.76
CA SER A 135 5.08 15.49 -11.37
C SER A 135 6.30 15.44 -10.45
N GLY A 136 6.16 15.93 -9.20
CA GLY A 136 7.19 15.76 -8.17
C GLY A 136 7.58 14.30 -7.93
N LEU A 137 6.71 13.35 -8.31
CA LEU A 137 7.00 11.92 -8.31
C LEU A 137 8.12 11.50 -9.28
N PHE A 138 8.55 12.31 -10.24
CA PHE A 138 9.49 11.86 -11.26
C PHE A 138 10.67 12.81 -11.44
N THR A 139 11.83 12.26 -11.76
CA THR A 139 12.99 13.06 -12.20
C THR A 139 12.90 13.33 -13.70
N ASN A 140 13.70 14.27 -14.20
CA ASN A 140 13.71 14.61 -15.62
C ASN A 140 14.14 13.40 -16.50
N GLU A 141 15.00 12.53 -15.97
CA GLU A 141 15.50 11.33 -16.65
C GLU A 141 14.40 10.26 -16.81
N GLU A 142 13.36 10.30 -15.98
CA GLU A 142 12.24 9.36 -15.99
C GLU A 142 11.09 9.81 -16.91
N TYR A 143 11.13 11.05 -17.41
CA TYR A 143 10.08 11.66 -18.24
C TYR A 143 9.61 10.76 -19.38
N ALA A 144 10.56 10.21 -20.15
CA ALA A 144 10.25 9.37 -21.30
C ALA A 144 9.51 8.08 -20.89
N GLN A 145 9.84 7.50 -19.73
CA GLN A 145 9.21 6.27 -19.24
C GLN A 145 7.75 6.52 -18.83
N VAL A 146 7.48 7.67 -18.20
CA VAL A 146 6.10 8.10 -17.87
C VAL A 146 5.30 8.32 -19.15
N MET A 147 5.88 8.98 -20.15
CA MET A 147 5.23 9.17 -21.46
C MET A 147 4.90 7.84 -22.15
N ILE A 148 5.81 6.87 -22.12
CA ILE A 148 5.55 5.52 -22.66
C ILE A 148 4.37 4.87 -21.93
N SER A 149 4.29 4.99 -20.61
CA SER A 149 3.16 4.45 -19.82
C SER A 149 1.83 5.09 -20.25
N ASN A 150 1.81 6.40 -20.46
CA ASN A 150 0.62 7.11 -20.93
C ASN A 150 0.17 6.65 -22.33
N ILE A 151 1.11 6.33 -23.23
CA ILE A 151 0.80 5.72 -24.53
C ILE A 151 0.09 4.38 -24.35
N GLY A 152 0.54 3.55 -23.42
CA GLY A 152 -0.13 2.29 -23.06
C GLY A 152 -1.56 2.49 -22.58
N MET A 153 -1.80 3.51 -21.74
CA MET A 153 -3.14 3.86 -21.27
C MET A 153 -4.05 4.32 -22.43
N MET A 154 -3.55 5.21 -23.30
CA MET A 154 -4.31 5.67 -24.47
C MET A 154 -4.65 4.54 -25.42
N ALA A 155 -3.71 3.62 -25.65
CA ALA A 155 -3.94 2.42 -26.45
C ALA A 155 -5.03 1.53 -25.82
N MET A 156 -5.04 1.39 -24.50
CA MET A 156 -6.09 0.64 -23.81
C MET A 156 -7.46 1.33 -23.92
N VAL A 157 -7.54 2.65 -23.74
CA VAL A 157 -8.79 3.40 -23.96
C VAL A 157 -9.29 3.21 -25.39
N ALA A 158 -8.42 3.31 -26.39
CA ALA A 158 -8.77 3.09 -27.79
C ALA A 158 -9.29 1.66 -28.03
N LEU A 159 -8.64 0.64 -27.46
CA LEU A 159 -9.07 -0.76 -27.56
C LEU A 159 -10.48 -0.95 -26.97
N LEU A 160 -10.74 -0.39 -25.79
CA LEU A 160 -12.05 -0.47 -25.13
C LEU A 160 -13.12 0.27 -25.92
N TYR A 161 -12.80 1.46 -26.45
CA TYR A 161 -13.69 2.22 -27.32
C TYR A 161 -14.05 1.43 -28.59
N LEU A 162 -13.05 0.88 -29.28
CA LEU A 162 -13.27 0.06 -30.47
C LEU A 162 -14.10 -1.19 -30.15
N THR A 163 -13.83 -1.85 -29.02
CA THR A 163 -14.62 -3.00 -28.56
C THR A 163 -16.08 -2.62 -28.35
N ALA A 164 -16.35 -1.49 -27.67
CA ALA A 164 -17.71 -0.99 -27.46
C ALA A 164 -18.42 -0.65 -28.78
N ARG A 165 -17.69 -0.12 -29.77
CA ARG A 165 -18.23 0.22 -31.10
C ARG A 165 -18.51 -0.99 -31.98
N LEU A 166 -17.69 -2.03 -31.90
CA LEU A 166 -17.81 -3.25 -32.70
C LEU A 166 -18.76 -4.29 -32.08
N SER A 167 -18.95 -4.23 -30.76
CA SER A 167 -19.84 -5.13 -30.01
C SER A 167 -20.93 -4.34 -29.30
N SER A 168 -20.76 -4.04 -28.01
CA SER A 168 -21.60 -3.13 -27.24
C SER A 168 -20.87 -2.60 -26.00
N VAL A 169 -21.40 -1.53 -25.41
CA VAL A 169 -20.91 -1.03 -24.12
C VAL A 169 -21.04 -2.09 -23.03
N SER A 170 -22.10 -2.90 -23.04
CA SER A 170 -22.33 -3.97 -22.06
C SER A 170 -21.22 -5.02 -22.08
N VAL A 171 -20.69 -5.37 -23.25
CA VAL A 171 -19.55 -6.29 -23.38
C VAL A 171 -18.32 -5.71 -22.66
N VAL A 172 -18.01 -4.43 -22.87
CA VAL A 172 -16.90 -3.77 -22.18
C VAL A 172 -17.13 -3.72 -20.67
N VAL A 173 -18.34 -3.39 -20.22
CA VAL A 173 -18.66 -3.34 -18.79
C VAL A 173 -18.49 -4.70 -18.13
N VAL A 174 -19.08 -5.75 -18.69
CA VAL A 174 -19.10 -7.09 -18.08
C VAL A 174 -17.73 -7.77 -18.16
N HIS A 175 -17.06 -7.70 -19.31
CA HIS A 175 -15.83 -8.47 -19.53
C HIS A 175 -14.56 -7.71 -19.19
N TYR A 176 -14.60 -6.38 -19.09
CA TYR A 176 -13.43 -5.58 -18.72
C TYR A 176 -13.63 -4.83 -17.41
N PHE A 177 -14.63 -3.97 -17.33
CA PHE A 177 -14.77 -3.05 -16.19
C PHE A 177 -15.03 -3.79 -14.87
N VAL A 178 -15.92 -4.79 -14.85
CA VAL A 178 -16.17 -5.60 -13.64
C VAL A 178 -14.91 -6.35 -13.18
N PRO A 179 -14.20 -7.12 -14.03
CA PRO A 179 -12.92 -7.73 -13.64
C PRO A 179 -11.85 -6.73 -13.22
N PHE A 180 -11.77 -5.56 -13.87
CA PHE A 180 -10.85 -4.49 -13.53
C PHE A 180 -11.08 -3.99 -12.09
N VAL A 181 -12.34 -3.70 -11.73
CA VAL A 181 -12.72 -3.26 -10.38
C VAL A 181 -12.39 -4.33 -9.32
N LEU A 182 -12.72 -5.60 -9.60
CA LEU A 182 -12.40 -6.70 -8.69
C LEU A 182 -10.89 -6.90 -8.51
N THR A 183 -10.12 -6.75 -9.58
CA THR A 183 -8.66 -6.85 -9.52
C THR A 183 -8.07 -5.73 -8.70
N ASN A 184 -8.51 -4.48 -8.91
CA ASN A 184 -8.07 -3.33 -8.14
C ASN A 184 -8.39 -3.47 -6.65
N HIS A 185 -9.61 -3.91 -6.33
CA HIS A 185 -10.02 -4.21 -4.96
C HIS A 185 -9.01 -5.13 -4.26
N TRP A 186 -8.66 -6.27 -4.88
CA TRP A 186 -7.74 -7.23 -4.28
C TRP A 186 -6.31 -6.69 -4.16
N VAL A 187 -5.85 -5.90 -5.13
CA VAL A 187 -4.52 -5.25 -5.09
C VAL A 187 -4.43 -4.30 -3.90
N VAL A 188 -5.44 -3.43 -3.71
CA VAL A 188 -5.44 -2.48 -2.59
C VAL A 188 -5.55 -3.22 -1.25
N ALA A 189 -6.46 -4.19 -1.14
CA ALA A 189 -6.65 -4.94 0.10
C ALA A 189 -5.38 -5.67 0.54
N MET A 190 -4.63 -6.24 -0.40
CA MET A 190 -3.37 -6.89 -0.06
C MET A 190 -2.26 -5.91 0.31
N THR A 191 -2.06 -4.84 -0.47
CA THR A 191 -0.97 -3.91 -0.22
C THR A 191 -1.19 -3.16 1.09
N PHE A 192 -2.44 -2.83 1.41
CA PHE A 192 -2.80 -2.32 2.72
C PHE A 192 -2.41 -3.29 3.83
N LEU A 193 -2.84 -4.56 3.77
CA LEU A 193 -2.54 -5.52 4.83
C LEU A 193 -1.06 -5.92 4.94
N GLN A 194 -0.32 -5.79 3.86
CA GLN A 194 1.13 -5.99 3.80
C GLN A 194 1.91 -4.92 4.59
N HIS A 195 1.37 -3.69 4.63
CA HIS A 195 2.06 -2.50 5.16
C HIS A 195 1.33 -1.83 6.34
N SER A 196 0.11 -2.26 6.67
CA SER A 196 -0.72 -1.68 7.73
C SER A 196 -1.08 -2.74 8.77
N CYS A 197 -0.38 -2.68 9.90
CA CYS A 197 -0.69 -3.46 11.09
C CYS A 197 -0.33 -2.64 12.33
N SER A 198 -1.18 -2.68 13.35
CA SER A 198 -0.99 -1.94 14.60
C SER A 198 0.25 -2.38 15.41
N THR A 199 0.86 -3.49 15.02
CA THR A 199 2.06 -4.06 15.64
C THR A 199 3.36 -3.75 14.90
N VAL A 200 3.31 -3.16 13.70
CA VAL A 200 4.52 -2.76 12.97
C VAL A 200 4.83 -1.27 13.19
N PRO A 201 6.10 -0.91 13.36
CA PRO A 201 6.50 0.47 13.57
C PRO A 201 6.68 1.24 12.25
N TYR A 202 6.57 2.56 12.37
CA TYR A 202 7.12 3.54 11.45
C TYR A 202 8.30 4.25 12.10
N TYR A 203 9.25 4.72 11.29
CA TYR A 203 10.49 5.31 11.77
C TYR A 203 10.71 6.71 11.17
N ARG A 204 11.42 7.56 11.94
CA ARG A 204 11.93 8.86 11.51
C ARG A 204 13.45 8.90 11.56
N GLY A 205 14.05 9.68 10.67
CA GLY A 205 15.48 9.99 10.68
C GLY A 205 16.38 8.76 10.84
N GLU A 206 17.31 8.83 11.79
CA GLU A 206 18.33 7.80 12.03
C GLU A 206 17.79 6.52 12.68
N ALA A 207 16.56 6.52 13.21
CA ALA A 207 15.96 5.30 13.74
C ALA A 207 15.64 4.29 12.62
N TRP A 208 15.47 4.79 11.39
CA TRP A 208 15.18 3.97 10.22
C TRP A 208 16.45 3.35 9.62
N SER A 209 16.32 2.12 9.16
CA SER A 209 17.26 1.51 8.22
C SER A 209 16.48 0.70 7.19
N ARG A 210 17.06 0.43 6.02
CA ARG A 210 16.41 -0.36 4.97
C ARG A 210 15.91 -1.71 5.49
N THR A 211 16.71 -2.38 6.31
CA THR A 211 16.34 -3.67 6.91
C THR A 211 15.18 -3.52 7.89
N LYS A 212 15.19 -2.51 8.77
CA LYS A 212 14.08 -2.26 9.70
C LYS A 212 12.78 -1.96 8.97
N GLY A 213 12.86 -1.17 7.89
CA GLY A 213 11.73 -0.90 6.99
C GLY A 213 11.19 -2.19 6.39
N ALA A 214 12.04 -2.97 5.72
CA ALA A 214 11.64 -4.24 5.10
C ALA A 214 11.00 -5.22 6.10
N LEU A 215 11.51 -5.27 7.34
CA LEU A 215 10.96 -6.09 8.42
C LEU A 215 9.64 -5.56 8.99
N SER A 216 9.28 -4.31 8.72
CA SER A 216 8.01 -3.70 9.17
C SER A 216 6.85 -3.97 8.21
N THR A 217 6.96 -5.06 7.45
CA THR A 217 5.92 -5.63 6.60
C THR A 217 5.36 -6.89 7.24
N VAL A 218 4.12 -7.28 6.92
CA VAL A 218 3.45 -8.42 7.57
C VAL A 218 3.09 -9.51 6.56
N ASP A 219 3.56 -10.73 6.84
CA ASP A 219 3.16 -11.92 6.10
C ASP A 219 1.84 -12.48 6.63
N ARG A 220 0.99 -12.98 5.73
CA ARG A 220 -0.38 -13.42 6.02
C ARG A 220 -0.79 -14.61 5.14
N PRO A 221 -1.65 -15.51 5.66
CA PRO A 221 -2.32 -16.53 4.84
C PRO A 221 -3.48 -15.91 4.04
N PHE A 222 -3.20 -14.90 3.22
CA PHE A 222 -4.22 -14.13 2.49
C PHE A 222 -5.02 -15.05 1.57
N LEU A 223 -6.33 -15.22 1.84
CA LEU A 223 -7.22 -16.21 1.19
C LEU A 223 -6.69 -17.65 1.21
N GLY A 224 -5.85 -17.99 2.20
CA GLY A 224 -5.25 -19.31 2.38
C GLY A 224 -4.55 -19.83 1.13
N TYR A 225 -4.73 -21.12 0.84
CA TYR A 225 -4.10 -21.78 -0.31
C TYR A 225 -4.52 -21.18 -1.65
N VAL A 226 -5.80 -20.80 -1.79
CA VAL A 226 -6.33 -20.20 -3.03
C VAL A 226 -5.60 -18.90 -3.32
N GLY A 227 -5.48 -18.01 -2.33
CA GLY A 227 -4.73 -16.76 -2.49
C GLY A 227 -3.26 -16.98 -2.75
N LYS A 228 -2.63 -17.95 -2.07
CA LYS A 228 -1.23 -18.32 -2.37
C LYS A 228 -1.05 -18.69 -3.84
N PHE A 229 -1.96 -19.48 -4.40
CA PHE A 229 -1.89 -19.93 -5.80
C PHE A 229 -2.15 -18.78 -6.78
N ILE A 230 -3.28 -18.07 -6.66
CA ILE A 230 -3.68 -17.06 -7.65
C ILE A 230 -2.90 -15.74 -7.53
N LEU A 231 -2.38 -15.42 -6.33
CA LEU A 231 -1.61 -14.21 -6.05
C LEU A 231 -0.11 -14.48 -5.96
N LEU A 232 0.35 -15.65 -6.42
CA LEU A 232 1.77 -16.02 -6.48
C LEU A 232 2.51 -15.87 -5.15
N GLY A 233 1.82 -16.12 -4.02
CA GLY A 233 2.39 -16.05 -2.68
C GLY A 233 2.79 -14.67 -2.19
N VAL A 234 2.43 -13.57 -2.88
CA VAL A 234 2.93 -12.21 -2.55
C VAL A 234 2.66 -11.78 -1.11
N ASN A 235 1.52 -12.17 -0.53
CA ASN A 235 1.19 -11.88 0.87
C ASN A 235 1.78 -12.88 1.86
N HIS A 236 2.18 -14.05 1.39
CA HIS A 236 2.70 -15.12 2.24
C HIS A 236 4.20 -14.97 2.50
N TYR A 237 4.89 -14.21 1.65
CA TYR A 237 6.34 -14.08 1.60
C TYR A 237 6.78 -12.62 1.40
N HIS A 238 5.94 -11.67 1.79
CA HIS A 238 6.13 -10.25 1.53
C HIS A 238 7.33 -9.67 2.29
N THR A 239 7.57 -10.10 3.53
CA THR A 239 8.76 -9.69 4.28
C THR A 239 10.03 -10.11 3.58
N THR A 240 10.08 -11.36 3.09
CA THR A 240 11.22 -11.84 2.30
C THR A 240 11.37 -11.09 0.98
N HIS A 241 10.26 -10.80 0.31
CA HIS A 241 10.23 -9.99 -0.89
C HIS A 241 10.79 -8.58 -0.64
N HIS A 242 10.47 -7.93 0.48
CA HIS A 242 11.02 -6.62 0.81
C HIS A 242 12.51 -6.64 1.15
N LEU A 243 12.97 -7.70 1.81
CA LEU A 243 14.40 -7.88 2.07
C LEU A 243 15.18 -8.13 0.77
N PHE A 244 14.61 -8.91 -0.15
CA PHE A 244 15.28 -9.38 -1.37
C PHE A 244 14.35 -9.37 -2.59
N ALA A 245 13.93 -8.18 -3.04
CA ALA A 245 12.94 -8.02 -4.10
C ALA A 245 13.37 -8.56 -5.47
N SER A 246 14.67 -8.81 -5.66
CA SER A 246 15.23 -9.43 -6.86
C SER A 246 15.09 -10.96 -6.88
N ILE A 247 14.59 -11.58 -5.81
CA ILE A 247 14.27 -13.01 -5.80
C ILE A 247 12.92 -13.19 -6.49
N PRO A 248 12.83 -13.96 -7.59
CA PRO A 248 11.56 -14.20 -8.25
C PRO A 248 10.55 -14.91 -7.37
N PHE A 249 9.27 -14.61 -7.57
CA PHE A 249 8.17 -15.15 -6.76
C PHE A 249 8.18 -16.68 -6.60
N TYR A 250 8.63 -17.45 -7.61
CA TYR A 250 8.67 -18.91 -7.56
C TYR A 250 9.79 -19.45 -6.65
N ASN A 251 10.82 -18.64 -6.37
CA ASN A 251 11.89 -18.94 -5.43
C ASN A 251 11.66 -18.33 -4.04
N LEU A 252 10.71 -17.39 -3.89
CA LEU A 252 10.38 -16.79 -2.59
C LEU A 252 10.03 -17.81 -1.49
N PRO A 253 9.28 -18.91 -1.74
CA PRO A 253 9.00 -19.89 -0.70
C PRO A 253 10.28 -20.52 -0.11
N MET A 254 11.25 -20.82 -0.97
CA MET A 254 12.55 -21.40 -0.57
C MET A 254 13.39 -20.37 0.19
N ALA A 255 13.50 -19.15 -0.34
CA ALA A 255 14.22 -18.07 0.31
C ALA A 255 13.61 -17.73 1.69
N HIS A 256 12.28 -17.68 1.77
CA HIS A 256 11.55 -17.44 3.00
C HIS A 256 11.83 -18.52 4.05
N ALA A 257 11.81 -19.80 3.66
CA ALA A 257 12.14 -20.90 4.56
C ALA A 257 13.57 -20.79 5.12
N ALA A 258 14.52 -20.29 4.34
CA ALA A 258 15.90 -20.07 4.78
C ALA A 258 16.07 -18.83 5.68
N ILE A 259 15.33 -17.75 5.39
CA ILE A 259 15.47 -16.47 6.11
C ILE A 259 14.67 -16.45 7.41
N ARG A 260 13.46 -17.02 7.42
CA ARG A 260 12.54 -16.93 8.56
C ARG A 260 13.16 -17.36 9.90
N PRO A 261 13.94 -18.46 10.00
CA PRO A 261 14.59 -18.84 11.26
C PRO A 261 15.59 -17.79 11.78
N LEU A 262 16.18 -16.99 10.89
CA LEU A 262 17.15 -15.94 11.24
C LEU A 262 16.48 -14.66 11.76
N LEU A 263 15.20 -14.45 11.46
CA LEU A 263 14.48 -13.24 11.84
C LEU A 263 14.03 -13.24 13.30
N GLY A 264 13.81 -14.42 13.89
CA GLY A 264 13.33 -14.56 15.26
C GLY A 264 12.09 -13.69 15.52
N ASP A 265 12.12 -12.92 16.62
CA ASP A 265 11.04 -12.03 17.05
C ASP A 265 10.79 -10.83 16.13
N MET A 266 11.69 -10.57 15.17
CA MET A 266 11.51 -9.50 14.18
C MET A 266 10.57 -9.91 13.02
N TYR A 267 10.25 -11.20 12.90
CA TYR A 267 9.33 -11.67 11.87
C TYR A 267 7.89 -11.34 12.21
N ASN A 268 7.26 -10.49 11.40
CA ASN A 268 5.86 -10.12 11.58
C ASN A 268 4.96 -11.05 10.75
N TYR A 269 4.19 -11.88 11.45
CA TYR A 269 3.19 -12.76 10.84
C TYR A 269 1.85 -12.59 11.51
N ASP A 270 0.79 -12.55 10.71
CA ASP A 270 -0.57 -12.48 11.20
C ASP A 270 -1.44 -13.57 10.57
N SER A 271 -1.86 -14.51 11.41
CA SER A 271 -2.70 -15.66 11.04
C SER A 271 -4.19 -15.32 10.91
N THR A 272 -4.59 -14.09 11.23
CA THR A 272 -5.99 -13.66 11.18
C THR A 272 -6.53 -13.76 9.75
N GLY A 273 -7.72 -14.34 9.58
CA GLY A 273 -8.38 -14.41 8.28
C GLY A 273 -8.58 -13.02 7.64
N VAL A 274 -8.42 -12.94 6.31
CA VAL A 274 -8.27 -11.67 5.57
C VAL A 274 -9.32 -10.61 5.89
N PHE A 275 -10.61 -10.98 5.95
CA PHE A 275 -11.68 -10.00 6.20
C PHE A 275 -11.65 -9.45 7.63
N ARG A 276 -11.33 -10.31 8.62
CA ARG A 276 -11.16 -9.88 10.00
C ARG A 276 -9.88 -9.06 10.18
N ALA A 277 -8.82 -9.41 9.46
CA ALA A 277 -7.58 -8.64 9.46
C ALA A 277 -7.78 -7.25 8.85
N LEU A 278 -8.49 -7.15 7.72
CA LEU A 278 -8.89 -5.88 7.12
C LEU A 278 -9.68 -5.05 8.11
N TRP A 279 -10.79 -5.60 8.64
CA TRP A 279 -11.62 -4.93 9.63
C TRP A 279 -10.81 -4.40 10.81
N ARG A 280 -9.93 -5.23 11.39
CA ARG A 280 -9.07 -4.82 12.50
C ARG A 280 -8.11 -3.71 12.08
N SER A 281 -7.38 -3.86 10.98
CA SER A 281 -6.43 -2.82 10.53
C SER A 281 -7.13 -1.50 10.21
N PHE A 282 -8.36 -1.53 9.69
CA PHE A 282 -9.18 -0.33 9.49
C PHE A 282 -9.49 0.43 10.77
N ASN A 283 -9.72 -0.27 11.86
CA ASN A 283 -10.08 0.33 13.14
C ASN A 283 -8.85 0.67 13.99
N GLU A 284 -7.74 -0.06 13.82
CA GLU A 284 -6.54 0.08 14.64
C GLU A 284 -5.42 0.91 13.98
N CYS A 285 -5.47 1.14 12.67
CA CYS A 285 -4.42 1.85 11.91
C CYS A 285 -4.87 3.23 11.43
N ILE A 286 -5.33 4.09 12.35
CA ILE A 286 -5.90 5.40 12.01
C ILE A 286 -4.81 6.46 11.81
N PHE A 287 -3.97 6.65 12.82
CA PHE A 287 -2.91 7.67 12.79
C PHE A 287 -1.70 7.24 13.61
N VAL A 288 -0.58 7.95 13.47
CA VAL A 288 0.61 7.82 14.30
C VAL A 288 0.93 9.15 14.98
N GLU A 289 1.64 9.10 16.10
CA GLU A 289 2.07 10.32 16.81
C GLU A 289 2.95 11.20 15.91
N SER A 290 2.77 12.53 15.99
CA SER A 290 3.54 13.50 15.19
C SER A 290 5.01 13.55 15.59
N GLU A 291 5.30 13.22 16.85
CA GLU A 291 6.65 13.20 17.43
C GLU A 291 7.13 11.76 17.67
N GLY A 292 8.43 11.63 18.01
CA GLY A 292 9.07 10.37 18.34
C GLY A 292 9.82 9.70 17.18
N ALA A 293 10.95 9.05 17.47
CA ALA A 293 11.78 8.44 16.44
C ALA A 293 11.20 7.12 15.89
N ILE A 294 10.42 6.40 16.71
CA ILE A 294 9.73 5.16 16.37
C ILE A 294 8.30 5.31 16.84
N VAL A 295 7.33 5.14 15.95
CA VAL A 295 5.90 5.29 16.26
C VAL A 295 5.10 4.11 15.77
N PHE A 296 3.99 3.85 16.44
CA PHE A 296 3.04 2.81 16.09
C PHE A 296 1.69 3.45 15.80
N PHE A 297 0.88 2.73 15.02
CA PHE A 297 -0.50 3.12 14.79
C PHE A 297 -1.31 3.19 16.09
N LYS A 298 -2.24 4.13 16.09
CA LYS A 298 -3.28 4.32 17.10
C LYS A 298 -4.65 4.14 16.48
N ASP A 299 -5.56 3.59 17.28
CA ASP A 299 -6.99 3.50 16.95
C ASP A 299 -7.71 4.84 17.16
N THR A 300 -9.01 4.86 16.90
CA THR A 300 -9.85 6.07 17.07
C THR A 300 -9.92 6.56 18.51
N GLN A 301 -9.52 5.76 19.49
CA GLN A 301 -9.48 6.13 20.91
C GLN A 301 -8.07 6.54 21.36
N GLY A 302 -7.12 6.62 20.42
CA GLY A 302 -5.73 6.99 20.70
C GLY A 302 -4.87 5.86 21.31
N ASN A 303 -5.36 4.62 21.31
CA ASN A 303 -4.64 3.48 21.88
C ASN A 303 -3.72 2.84 20.84
N ALA A 304 -2.49 2.54 21.23
CA ALA A 304 -1.55 1.75 20.43
C ALA A 304 -1.45 0.30 20.96
N LYS A 305 -1.37 -0.69 20.07
CA LYS A 305 -1.14 -2.10 20.47
C LYS A 305 0.27 -2.37 20.95
N ARG A 306 1.23 -1.59 20.46
CA ARG A 306 2.63 -1.64 20.89
C ARG A 306 3.11 -0.23 21.18
N ASN A 307 3.90 -0.11 22.23
CA ASN A 307 4.59 1.11 22.59
C ASN A 307 6.09 0.85 22.58
N VAL A 308 6.88 1.87 22.27
CA VAL A 308 8.33 1.80 22.38
C VAL A 308 8.67 1.67 23.86
N LYS A 309 9.36 0.58 24.23
CA LYS A 309 9.85 0.41 25.60
C LYS A 309 11.07 1.31 25.78
N VAL A 310 10.94 2.40 26.53
CA VAL A 310 12.09 3.21 26.93
C VAL A 310 12.86 2.42 27.98
N LEU A 311 14.00 1.85 27.59
CA LEU A 311 14.91 1.18 28.52
C LEU A 311 15.72 2.27 29.26
N GLY A 312 15.20 2.70 30.42
CA GLY A 312 15.92 3.55 31.38
C GLY A 312 16.09 5.02 30.97
N GLY A 313 15.07 5.85 31.23
CA GLY A 313 15.16 7.31 31.10
C GLY A 313 13.80 7.99 31.30
N ASP A 314 13.80 9.17 31.91
CA ASP A 314 12.64 9.98 32.31
C ASP A 314 11.58 10.11 31.18
N PRO A 315 10.29 9.79 31.46
CA PRO A 315 9.19 9.89 30.49
C PRO A 315 8.94 11.31 29.94
N SER A 316 9.59 12.35 30.47
CA SER A 316 9.50 13.73 29.97
C SER A 316 10.26 14.00 28.66
N ARG A 317 11.02 13.03 28.13
CA ARG A 317 11.81 13.17 26.88
C ARG A 317 11.38 12.21 25.75
N ALA A 318 10.20 11.61 25.85
CA ALA A 318 9.62 10.72 24.85
C ALA A 318 8.60 11.43 23.95
#